data_AF-A0A820GKF3-F1
#
_entry.id   AF-A0A820GKF3-F1
#
_cell.length_a   1.000
_cell.length_b   1.000
_cell.length_c   1.000
_cell.angle_alpha   90.00
_cell.angle_beta   90.00
_cell.angle_gamma   90.00
#
_symmetry.space_group_name_H-M   'P 1'
#
loop_
_entity.id
_entity.type
_entity.pdbx_description
1 polymer ?
#
loop_
_entity_poly.entity_id
_entity_poly.type
_entity_poly.pdbx_seq_one_letter_code
_entity_poly.pdbx_strand_id
1 'polypeptide(L)'
;ARWRFSIELFVKLFLDDVGNELGSIINESSGFSAREQRFRHDMERLKNAHQKDIRFEAMERDRILLIQKTFRILNSYYYRNQNMNSSSSVPPLAVQRVKITFKDEPGEGSGVARSFYSSIVE
;
A
#
# COMPACT_ATOMS: atom_id res chain seq x y z
N ALA A 1 14.70 43.83 -11.12
CA ALA A 1 14.01 44.51 -9.99
C ALA A 1 14.11 43.63 -8.74
N ARG A 2 14.28 44.22 -7.55
CA ARG A 2 14.62 43.49 -6.30
C ARG A 2 13.58 42.44 -5.90
N TRP A 3 12.30 42.69 -6.17
CA TRP A 3 11.20 41.77 -5.86
C TRP A 3 11.30 40.43 -6.59
N ARG A 4 11.76 40.42 -7.85
CA ARG A 4 11.94 39.18 -8.61
C ARG A 4 12.95 38.26 -7.95
N PHE A 5 14.09 38.82 -7.54
CA PHE A 5 15.15 38.07 -6.88
C PHE A 5 14.70 37.52 -5.53
N SER A 6 13.93 38.30 -4.76
CA SER A 6 13.33 37.84 -3.50
C SER A 6 12.38 36.66 -3.71
N ILE A 7 11.52 36.69 -4.72
CA ILE A 7 10.61 35.57 -5.04
C ILE A 7 11.38 34.34 -5.50
N GLU A 8 12.39 34.50 -6.36
CA GLU A 8 13.21 33.38 -6.83
C GLU A 8 13.96 32.69 -5.67
N LEU A 9 14.49 33.45 -4.72
CA LEU A 9 15.11 32.92 -3.51
C LEU A 9 14.09 32.19 -2.63
N PHE A 10 12.92 32.79 -2.42
CA PHE A 10 11.87 32.19 -1.61
C PHE A 10 11.42 30.83 -2.15
N VAL A 11 11.13 30.75 -3.46
CA VAL A 11 10.75 29.48 -4.09
C VAL A 11 11.88 28.47 -3.96
N LYS A 12 13.14 28.83 -4.23
CA LYS A 12 14.26 27.87 -4.11
C LYS A 12 14.45 27.33 -2.70
N LEU A 13 14.20 28.12 -1.65
CA LEU A 13 14.38 27.68 -0.27
C LEU A 13 13.15 26.94 0.28
N PHE A 14 11.94 27.32 -0.11
CA PHE A 14 10.70 26.90 0.58
C PHE A 14 9.73 26.14 -0.32
N LEU A 15 10.07 25.82 -1.58
CA LEU A 15 9.17 25.12 -2.50
C LEU A 15 8.68 23.79 -1.93
N ASP A 16 9.57 23.01 -1.33
CA ASP A 16 9.21 21.71 -0.76
C ASP A 16 8.33 21.87 0.49
N ASP A 17 8.62 22.85 1.35
CA ASP A 17 7.82 23.12 2.56
C ASP A 17 6.41 23.59 2.19
N VAL A 18 6.30 24.59 1.32
CA VAL A 18 5.01 25.10 0.81
C VAL A 18 4.28 24.03 0.00
N GLY A 19 5.01 23.17 -0.72
CA GLY A 19 4.44 22.05 -1.47
C GLY A 19 3.96 20.90 -0.58
N ASN A 20 4.45 20.77 0.65
CA ASN A 20 4.01 19.73 1.58
C ASN A 20 2.86 20.18 2.50
N GLU A 21 2.49 21.46 2.50
CA GLU A 21 1.32 21.92 3.25
C GLU A 21 0.01 21.33 2.73
N LEU A 22 -0.90 21.03 3.66
CA LEU A 22 -2.24 20.53 3.36
C LEU A 22 -3.04 21.60 2.60
N GLY A 23 -3.60 21.25 1.45
CA GLY A 23 -4.30 22.21 0.58
C GLY A 23 -3.38 23.11 -0.24
N SER A 24 -2.08 22.78 -0.30
CA SER A 24 -1.15 23.49 -1.17
C SER A 24 -1.52 23.27 -2.63
N ILE A 25 -1.81 24.38 -3.33
CA ILE A 25 -2.06 24.36 -4.78
C ILE A 25 -0.85 23.79 -5.52
N ILE A 26 0.38 23.98 -5.03
CA ILE A 26 1.59 23.40 -5.64
C ILE A 26 1.55 21.87 -5.58
N ASN A 27 1.06 21.30 -4.48
CA ASN A 27 0.86 19.87 -4.33
C ASN A 27 -0.30 19.36 -5.18
N GLU A 28 -1.42 20.09 -5.21
CA GLU A 28 -2.60 19.72 -6.01
C GLU A 28 -2.30 19.78 -7.52
N SER A 29 -1.49 20.75 -7.92
CA SER A 29 -0.97 20.94 -9.28
C SER A 29 0.15 19.97 -9.63
N SER A 30 0.67 19.20 -8.67
CA SER A 30 1.73 18.24 -8.94
C SER A 30 1.22 17.15 -9.88
N GLY A 31 1.98 16.92 -10.95
CA GLY A 31 1.66 15.88 -11.92
C GLY A 31 1.60 14.49 -11.27
N PHE A 32 0.91 13.56 -11.93
CA PHE A 32 0.71 12.19 -11.43
C PHE A 32 2.01 11.53 -10.99
N SER A 33 3.08 11.63 -11.78
CA SER A 33 4.39 11.02 -11.49
C SER A 33 4.98 11.46 -10.13
N ALA A 34 4.87 12.76 -9.81
CA ALA A 34 5.39 13.28 -8.54
C ALA A 34 4.55 12.77 -7.34
N ARG A 35 3.22 12.71 -7.49
CA ARG A 35 2.33 12.17 -6.44
C ARG A 35 2.52 10.67 -6.27
N GLU A 36 2.68 9.93 -7.38
CA GLU A 36 2.94 8.49 -7.38
C GLU A 36 4.26 8.17 -6.66
N GLN A 37 5.33 8.95 -6.91
CA GLN A 37 6.63 8.73 -6.28
C GLN A 37 6.54 8.92 -4.75
N ARG A 38 5.88 9.98 -4.28
CA ARG A 38 5.67 10.22 -2.84
C ARG A 38 4.83 9.11 -2.23
N PHE A 39 3.71 8.76 -2.85
CA PHE A 39 2.85 7.67 -2.40
C PHE A 39 3.61 6.34 -2.31
N ARG A 40 4.39 6.00 -3.34
CA ARG A 40 5.20 4.78 -3.37
C ARG A 40 6.22 4.76 -2.24
N HIS A 41 6.88 5.89 -1.96
CA HIS A 41 7.81 6.01 -0.84
C HIS A 41 7.10 5.75 0.50
N ASP A 42 5.94 6.37 0.73
CA ASP A 42 5.18 6.19 1.97
C ASP A 42 4.66 4.75 2.15
N MET A 43 4.20 4.12 1.06
CA MET A 43 3.78 2.72 1.08
C MET A 43 4.96 1.78 1.36
N GLU A 44 6.13 2.01 0.76
CA GLU A 44 7.34 1.24 1.06
C GLU A 44 7.76 1.38 2.52
N ARG A 45 7.65 2.59 3.09
CA ARG A 45 7.90 2.82 4.52
C ARG A 45 6.96 2.01 5.41
N LEU A 46 5.65 2.01 5.12
CA LEU A 46 4.65 1.22 5.86
C LEU A 46 4.92 -0.29 5.73
N LYS A 47 5.26 -0.74 4.52
CA LYS A 47 5.58 -2.13 4.22
C LYS A 47 6.79 -2.60 5.02
N ASN A 48 7.90 -1.85 4.97
CA ASN A 48 9.15 -2.21 5.64
C ASN A 48 9.07 -2.12 7.18
N ALA A 49 8.16 -1.31 7.72
CA ALA A 49 7.86 -1.31 9.15
C ALA A 49 7.24 -2.64 9.62
N HIS A 50 6.62 -3.41 8.71
CA HIS A 50 5.95 -4.67 8.99
C HIS A 50 6.69 -5.85 8.35
N GLN A 51 7.50 -6.57 9.11
CA GLN A 51 8.27 -7.72 8.60
C GLN A 51 7.45 -9.02 8.45
N LYS A 52 6.11 -8.94 8.38
CA LYS A 52 5.24 -10.13 8.34
C LYS A 52 4.65 -10.35 6.95
N ASP A 53 4.75 -11.58 6.46
CA ASP A 53 4.06 -12.03 5.25
C ASP A 53 2.64 -12.48 5.58
N ILE A 54 1.72 -12.30 4.64
CA ILE A 54 0.41 -12.97 4.64
C ILE A 54 0.45 -14.19 3.74
N ARG A 55 -0.13 -15.30 4.20
CA ARG A 55 -0.17 -16.56 3.47
C ARG A 55 -1.61 -16.96 3.15
N PHE A 56 -1.84 -17.33 1.91
CA PHE A 56 -3.08 -17.88 1.38
C PHE A 56 -2.79 -19.30 0.90
N GLU A 57 -3.05 -20.28 1.76
CA GLU A 57 -2.67 -21.66 1.52
C GLU A 57 -3.83 -22.47 0.94
N ALA A 58 -3.53 -23.29 -0.07
CA ALA A 58 -4.48 -24.18 -0.74
C ALA A 58 -5.75 -23.46 -1.22
N MET A 59 -5.59 -22.31 -1.88
CA MET A 59 -6.69 -21.53 -2.44
C MET A 59 -7.37 -22.31 -3.58
N GLU A 60 -8.71 -22.22 -3.65
CA GLU A 60 -9.48 -22.81 -4.74
C GLU A 60 -9.49 -21.86 -5.94
N ARG A 61 -9.54 -22.38 -7.17
CA ARG A 61 -9.71 -21.56 -8.39
C ARG A 61 -11.15 -21.16 -8.64
N ASP A 62 -12.11 -21.89 -8.09
CA ASP A 62 -13.51 -21.48 -8.11
C ASP A 62 -13.66 -20.10 -7.45
N ARG A 63 -14.28 -19.16 -8.17
CA ARG A 63 -14.32 -17.75 -7.79
C ARG A 63 -15.02 -17.52 -6.45
N ILE A 64 -16.13 -18.22 -6.21
CA ILE A 64 -16.92 -18.03 -5.00
C ILE A 64 -16.12 -18.53 -3.80
N LEU A 65 -15.54 -19.74 -3.92
CA LEU A 65 -14.70 -20.32 -2.88
C LEU A 65 -13.41 -19.51 -2.64
N LEU A 66 -12.80 -18.99 -3.71
CA LEU A 66 -11.60 -18.15 -3.66
C LEU A 66 -11.86 -16.89 -2.84
N ILE A 67 -12.93 -16.15 -3.17
CA ILE A 67 -13.30 -14.90 -2.50
C ILE A 67 -13.63 -15.16 -1.03
N GLN A 68 -14.47 -16.16 -0.75
CA GLN A 68 -14.86 -16.51 0.62
C GLN A 68 -13.64 -16.86 1.47
N LYS A 69 -12.74 -17.70 0.95
CA LYS A 69 -11.53 -18.10 1.68
C LYS A 69 -10.57 -16.92 1.86
N THR A 70 -10.45 -16.05 0.86
CA THR A 70 -9.63 -14.82 0.94
C THR A 70 -10.09 -13.93 2.09
N PHE A 71 -11.38 -13.60 2.14
CA PHE A 71 -11.92 -12.74 3.20
C PHE A 71 -11.82 -13.41 4.58
N ARG A 72 -12.05 -14.72 4.68
CA ARG A 72 -11.86 -15.46 5.94
C ARG A 72 -10.43 -15.31 6.46
N ILE A 73 -9.44 -15.45 5.59
CA ILE A 73 -8.03 -15.29 5.94
C ILE A 73 -7.75 -13.84 6.36
N LEU A 74 -8.12 -12.85 5.54
CA LEU A 74 -7.92 -11.43 5.84
C LEU A 74 -8.54 -11.02 7.19
N ASN A 75 -9.77 -11.42 7.45
CA ASN A 75 -10.45 -11.15 8.72
C ASN A 75 -9.70 -11.78 9.90
N SER A 76 -9.19 -13.00 9.73
CA SER A 76 -8.40 -13.67 10.77
C SER A 76 -7.11 -12.90 11.11
N TYR A 77 -6.44 -12.34 10.10
CA TYR A 77 -5.28 -11.46 10.31
C TYR A 77 -5.67 -10.15 10.98
N TYR A 78 -6.78 -9.53 10.54
CA TYR A 78 -7.28 -8.27 11.10
C TYR A 78 -7.57 -8.41 12.60
N TYR A 79 -8.38 -9.39 13.00
CA TYR A 79 -8.73 -9.60 14.42
C TYR A 79 -7.51 -9.97 15.28
N ARG A 80 -6.56 -10.74 14.73
CA ARG A 80 -5.30 -11.03 15.44
C ARG A 80 -4.49 -9.76 15.71
N ASN A 81 -4.41 -8.84 14.75
CA ASN A 81 -3.69 -7.59 14.90
C ASN A 81 -4.41 -6.62 15.84
N GLN A 82 -5.74 -6.62 15.83
CA GLN A 82 -6.57 -5.82 16.74
C GLN A 82 -6.38 -6.24 18.20
N ASN A 83 -6.33 -7.55 18.47
CA ASN A 83 -6.15 -8.05 19.85
C ASN A 83 -4.75 -7.77 20.44
N MET A 84 -3.75 -7.47 19.60
CA MET A 84 -2.38 -7.18 20.04
C MET A 84 -2.12 -5.69 20.28
N ASN A 85 -2.95 -4.80 19.73
CA ASN A 85 -2.78 -3.35 19.84
C ASN A 85 -3.99 -2.73 20.54
N SER A 86 -3.79 -2.34 21.80
CA SER A 86 -4.79 -1.67 22.64
C SER A 86 -4.98 -0.18 22.32
N SER A 87 -4.34 0.34 21.27
CA SER A 87 -4.50 1.72 20.83
C SER A 87 -5.76 1.87 19.97
N SER A 88 -6.46 3.00 20.13
CA SER A 88 -7.72 3.33 19.47
C SER A 88 -7.63 3.51 17.95
N SER A 89 -6.43 3.43 17.36
CA SER A 89 -6.23 3.41 15.91
C SER A 89 -5.82 2.00 15.47
N VAL A 90 -6.70 1.29 14.76
CA VAL A 90 -6.33 0.00 14.16
C VAL A 90 -5.29 0.26 13.07
N PRO A 91 -4.03 -0.19 13.21
CA PRO A 91 -3.02 0.04 12.19
C PRO A 91 -3.42 -0.66 10.89
N PRO A 92 -3.12 -0.06 9.72
CA PRO A 92 -3.42 -0.68 8.44
C PRO A 92 -2.76 -2.07 8.34
N LEU A 93 -3.43 -3.02 7.69
CA LEU A 93 -2.89 -4.35 7.43
C LEU A 93 -1.76 -4.27 6.40
N ALA A 94 -0.57 -3.87 6.86
CA ALA A 94 0.64 -3.82 6.08
C ALA A 94 1.40 -5.16 6.20
N VAL A 95 1.81 -5.69 5.06
CA VAL A 95 2.49 -6.99 4.95
C VAL A 95 3.66 -6.87 3.97
N GLN A 96 4.76 -7.57 4.24
CA GLN A 96 5.93 -7.50 3.38
C GLN A 96 5.68 -8.20 2.04
N ARG A 97 5.03 -9.36 2.07
CA ARG A 97 4.70 -10.16 0.88
C ARG A 97 3.36 -10.86 1.06
N VAL A 98 2.69 -11.06 -0.06
CA VAL A 98 1.55 -11.97 -0.20
C VAL A 98 2.07 -13.26 -0.80
N LYS A 99 1.92 -14.37 -0.06
CA LYS A 99 2.29 -15.71 -0.50
C LYS A 99 1.03 -16.50 -0.76
N ILE A 100 0.94 -17.11 -1.94
CA ILE A 100 -0.25 -17.84 -2.38
C ILE A 100 0.18 -19.22 -2.86
N THR A 101 -0.57 -20.24 -2.47
CA THR A 101 -0.58 -21.55 -3.10
C THR A 101 -2.01 -21.90 -3.50
N PHE A 102 -2.17 -22.44 -4.70
CA PHE A 102 -3.46 -23.00 -5.12
C PHE A 102 -3.50 -24.48 -4.79
N LYS A 103 -4.70 -24.95 -4.47
CA LYS A 103 -4.94 -26.35 -4.17
C LYS A 103 -4.65 -27.18 -5.42
N ASP A 104 -3.96 -28.31 -5.23
CA ASP A 104 -3.57 -29.25 -6.29
C ASP A 104 -2.68 -28.66 -7.41
N GLU A 105 -2.16 -27.45 -7.23
CA GLU A 105 -1.24 -26.80 -8.16
C GLU A 105 0.18 -26.71 -7.57
N PRO A 106 1.20 -27.25 -8.26
CA PRO A 106 2.58 -27.06 -7.85
C PRO A 106 3.03 -25.64 -8.21
N GLY A 107 3.33 -24.82 -7.22
CA GLY A 107 3.97 -23.52 -7.48
C GLY A 107 3.84 -22.51 -6.35
N GLU A 108 4.92 -21.74 -6.18
CA GLU A 108 4.95 -20.51 -5.37
C GLU A 108 5.60 -19.41 -6.21
N GLY A 109 5.24 -18.14 -5.96
CA GLY A 109 5.97 -17.00 -6.52
C GLY A 109 5.10 -15.88 -7.06
N SER A 110 5.75 -14.92 -7.74
CA SER A 110 5.11 -13.68 -8.22
C SER A 110 4.11 -13.90 -9.35
N GLY A 111 4.28 -14.95 -10.16
CA GLY A 111 3.30 -15.35 -11.19
C GLY A 111 1.99 -15.81 -10.55
N VAL A 112 2.09 -16.67 -9.53
CA VAL A 112 0.93 -17.17 -8.77
C VAL A 112 0.19 -16.04 -8.07
N ALA A 113 0.93 -15.11 -7.44
CA ALA A 113 0.35 -13.93 -6.81
C ALA A 113 -0.40 -13.02 -7.80
N ARG A 114 0.17 -12.78 -8.98
CA ARG A 114 -0.49 -12.00 -10.04
C ARG A 114 -1.78 -12.68 -10.50
N SER A 115 -1.74 -13.98 -10.74
CA SER A 115 -2.92 -14.75 -11.14
C SER A 115 -4.02 -14.71 -10.07
N PHE A 116 -3.65 -14.79 -8.78
CA PHE A 116 -4.57 -14.61 -7.66
C PHE A 116 -5.24 -13.23 -7.68
N TYR A 117 -4.47 -12.14 -7.83
CA TYR A 117 -5.04 -10.79 -7.90
C TYR A 117 -6.00 -10.62 -9.08
N SER A 118 -5.64 -11.13 -10.27
CA SER A 118 -6.54 -11.12 -11.43
C SER A 118 -7.83 -11.88 -11.16
N SER A 119 -7.75 -13.06 -10.55
CA SER A 119 -8.92 -13.92 -10.27
C SER A 119 -9.90 -13.32 -9.25
N ILE A 120 -9.44 -12.38 -8.41
CA ILE A 120 -10.30 -11.65 -7.46
C ILE A 120 -11.02 -10.47 -8.15
N VAL A 121 -10.36 -9.85 -9.13
CA VAL A 121 -10.86 -8.64 -9.80
C VAL A 121 -11.91 -8.97 -10.86
N GLU A 122 -11.70 -10.05 -11.61
CA GLU A 122 -12.70 -10.61 -12.56
C GLU A 122 -13.97 -11.05 -11.84
#